data_AF-A0A938F8M0-F1
#
_entry.id   AF-A0A938F8M0-F1
#
_cell.length_a   1.000
_cell.length_b   1.000
_cell.length_c   1.000
_cell.angle_alpha   90.00
_cell.angle_beta   90.00
_cell.angle_gamma   90.00
#
_symmetry.space_group_name_H-M   'P 1'
#
loop_
_entity.id
_entity.type
_entity.pdbx_description
1 polymer ?
#
loop_
_entity_poly.entity_id
_entity_poly.type
_entity_poly.pdbx_seq_one_letter_code
_entity_poly.pdbx_strand_id
1 'polypeptide(L)'
;MKNPPPQIDSQTRRENGLKAVAARQERAEIKRRLKSGDLDLRSLLSLESGAKDRMLVMELLESLPFKGEVRATELMERVGISPRRRIAGLGTRQRQKLLELVEKNPSRKLLSNLGGVSGSIYGRLFVISGPGGVGKSTITKELNRFDDFFVSVSVTTRSPRNGEVDGVSYHFVSRADFESRIANNEFMEWAEFAGNFYGTLERDVHEMRLLGKHVVLEIEIQGARQVRKRHPEATLVFISPPSWEELEARIRGRGSDDDSRIAERLSLAQQELAASDEFDLVLINSEVAEVVDRLVALVTS
;
A
#
# COMPACT_ATOMS: atom_id res chain seq x y z
N MET A 1 49.63 -10.30 28.25
CA MET A 1 49.96 -8.86 28.13
C MET A 1 49.28 -8.32 26.88
N LYS A 2 48.49 -7.24 26.97
CA LYS A 2 47.90 -6.60 25.78
C LYS A 2 49.01 -5.82 25.08
N ASN A 3 49.25 -6.05 23.79
CA ASN A 3 50.20 -5.27 23.02
C ASN A 3 49.85 -3.77 23.12
N PRO A 4 50.83 -2.88 23.36
CA PRO A 4 50.57 -1.45 23.35
C PRO A 4 50.06 -1.04 21.96
N PRO A 5 49.10 -0.10 21.89
CA PRO A 5 48.58 0.38 20.61
C PRO A 5 49.74 0.94 19.76
N PRO A 6 49.69 0.76 18.44
CA PRO A 6 50.75 1.20 17.54
C PRO A 6 51.01 2.71 17.71
N GLN A 7 52.28 3.09 17.85
CA GLN A 7 52.68 4.50 17.96
C GLN A 7 52.64 5.15 16.58
N ILE A 8 51.52 5.81 16.26
CA ILE A 8 51.37 6.60 15.03
C ILE A 8 52.03 7.96 15.24
N ASP A 9 52.92 8.38 14.34
CA ASP A 9 53.58 9.69 14.37
C ASP A 9 52.58 10.85 14.13
N SER A 10 52.99 12.09 14.42
CA SER A 10 52.13 13.28 14.33
C SER A 10 51.68 13.63 12.90
N GLN A 11 52.50 13.35 11.88
CA GLN A 11 52.16 13.58 10.47
C GLN A 11 51.12 12.57 10.00
N THR A 12 51.35 11.28 10.25
CA THR A 12 50.42 10.20 9.93
C THR A 12 49.07 10.37 10.62
N ARG A 13 49.03 10.89 11.87
CA ARG A 13 47.77 11.27 12.54
C ARG A 13 47.04 12.38 11.80
N ARG A 14 47.76 13.43 11.37
CA ARG A 14 47.18 14.57 10.65
C ARG A 14 46.62 14.14 9.29
N GLU A 15 47.36 13.33 8.54
CA GLU A 15 46.91 12.78 7.25
C GLU A 15 45.68 11.87 7.39
N ASN A 16 45.68 10.97 8.39
CA ASN A 16 44.52 10.13 8.68
C ASN A 16 43.29 10.98 9.07
N GLY A 17 43.51 12.07 9.80
CA GLY A 17 42.47 13.05 10.12
C GLY A 17 41.87 13.68 8.86
N LEU A 18 42.71 14.17 7.94
CA LEU A 18 42.27 14.77 6.68
C LEU A 18 41.50 13.78 5.81
N LYS A 19 42.02 12.55 5.64
CA LYS A 19 41.32 11.47 4.91
C LYS A 19 39.96 11.13 5.51
N ALA A 20 39.87 11.11 6.85
CA ALA A 20 38.61 10.85 7.54
C ALA A 20 37.59 11.98 7.37
N VAL A 21 38.03 13.24 7.30
CA VAL A 21 37.16 14.40 7.02
C VAL A 21 36.65 14.34 5.58
N ALA A 22 37.54 14.15 4.60
CA ALA A 22 37.18 14.04 3.19
C ALA A 22 36.15 12.92 2.95
N ALA A 23 36.38 11.74 3.53
CA ALA A 23 35.44 10.62 3.42
C ALA A 23 34.08 10.90 4.07
N ARG A 24 34.01 11.73 5.13
CA ARG A 24 32.73 12.15 5.74
C ARG A 24 31.98 13.12 4.82
N GLN A 25 32.69 14.06 4.21
CA GLN A 25 32.12 15.02 3.26
C GLN A 25 31.56 14.28 2.03
N GLU A 26 32.30 13.33 1.48
CA GLU A 26 31.84 12.52 0.34
C GLU A 26 30.56 11.72 0.68
N ARG A 27 30.50 11.08 1.85
CA ARG A 27 29.27 10.38 2.29
C ARG A 27 28.10 11.33 2.52
N ALA A 28 28.35 12.52 3.07
CA ALA A 28 27.30 13.52 3.23
C ALA A 28 26.76 13.99 1.87
N GLU A 29 27.64 14.16 0.88
CA GLU A 29 27.26 14.50 -0.49
C GLU A 29 26.42 13.42 -1.15
N ILE A 30 26.84 12.16 -1.04
CA ILE A 30 26.08 11.00 -1.54
C ILE A 30 24.66 11.01 -0.97
N LYS A 31 24.53 11.14 0.36
CA LYS A 31 23.21 11.18 1.01
C LYS A 31 22.36 12.35 0.54
N ARG A 32 22.96 13.53 0.34
CA ARG A 32 22.25 14.70 -0.17
C ARG A 32 21.72 14.47 -1.58
N ARG A 33 22.54 13.92 -2.47
CA ARG A 33 22.19 13.62 -3.86
C ARG A 33 21.16 12.49 -3.98
N LEU A 34 21.25 11.48 -3.11
CA LEU A 34 20.20 10.46 -3.01
C LEU A 34 18.88 11.08 -2.58
N LYS A 35 18.91 12.01 -1.61
CA LYS A 35 17.71 12.66 -1.07
C LYS A 35 17.06 13.62 -2.06
N SER A 36 17.85 14.32 -2.88
CA SER A 36 17.34 15.19 -3.95
C SER A 36 16.88 14.41 -5.18
N GLY A 37 17.36 13.17 -5.35
CA GLY A 37 17.10 12.35 -6.54
C GLY A 37 18.16 12.50 -7.65
N ASP A 38 19.18 13.35 -7.46
CA ASP A 38 20.31 13.55 -8.40
C ASP A 38 21.26 12.35 -8.51
N LEU A 39 21.07 11.36 -7.64
CA LEU A 39 21.77 10.08 -7.67
C LEU A 39 20.77 8.98 -7.29
N ASP A 40 20.60 7.99 -8.16
CA ASP A 40 19.79 6.82 -7.84
C ASP A 40 20.62 5.66 -7.27
N LEU A 41 19.93 4.69 -6.70
CA LEU A 41 20.54 3.50 -6.09
C LEU A 41 21.36 2.69 -7.09
N ARG A 42 20.90 2.54 -8.33
CA ARG A 42 21.60 1.79 -9.39
C ARG A 42 22.94 2.41 -9.71
N SER A 43 22.93 3.72 -9.99
CA SER A 43 24.10 4.52 -10.31
C SER A 43 25.09 4.51 -9.16
N LEU A 44 24.63 4.66 -7.91
CA LEU A 44 25.50 4.56 -6.74
C LEU A 44 26.17 3.19 -6.63
N LEU A 45 25.42 2.10 -6.80
CA LEU A 45 25.94 0.74 -6.68
C LEU A 45 26.92 0.38 -7.81
N SER A 46 26.83 1.07 -8.96
CA SER A 46 27.77 0.95 -10.08
C SER A 46 29.02 1.83 -9.97
N LEU A 47 29.06 2.82 -9.07
CA LEU A 47 30.26 3.64 -8.87
C LEU A 47 31.44 2.77 -8.41
N GLU A 48 32.64 3.19 -8.81
CA GLU A 48 33.91 2.59 -8.34
C GLU A 48 34.02 2.63 -6.81
N SER A 49 34.81 1.71 -6.26
CA SER A 49 35.03 1.58 -4.82
C SER A 49 35.55 2.89 -4.20
N GLY A 50 35.01 3.29 -3.05
CA GLY A 50 35.22 4.63 -2.49
C GLY A 50 34.58 4.83 -1.11
N ALA A 51 34.30 6.08 -0.70
CA ALA A 51 33.75 6.32 0.64
C ALA A 51 32.34 5.73 0.83
N LYS A 52 31.59 5.52 -0.26
CA LYS A 52 30.31 4.80 -0.27
C LYS A 52 30.40 3.41 0.33
N ASP A 53 31.50 2.70 0.13
CA ASP A 53 31.65 1.29 0.51
C ASP A 53 31.59 1.09 2.04
N ARG A 54 31.95 2.15 2.76
CA ARG A 54 31.88 2.20 4.22
C ARG A 54 30.53 2.69 4.72
N MET A 55 29.60 3.15 3.89
CA MET A 55 28.25 3.49 4.34
C MET A 55 27.49 2.24 4.79
N LEU A 56 26.62 2.40 5.78
CA LEU A 56 25.61 1.39 6.08
C LEU A 56 24.57 1.37 4.97
N VAL A 57 24.05 0.17 4.68
CA VAL A 57 22.93 0.02 3.75
C VAL A 57 21.68 0.72 4.31
N MET A 58 21.49 0.72 5.63
CA MET A 58 20.42 1.45 6.29
C MET A 58 20.48 2.96 5.96
N GLU A 59 21.61 3.61 6.21
CA GLU A 59 21.80 5.05 5.93
C GLU A 59 21.58 5.40 4.45
N LEU A 60 22.00 4.50 3.56
CA LEU A 60 21.76 4.63 2.12
C LEU A 60 20.26 4.64 1.82
N LEU A 61 19.53 3.64 2.34
CA LEU A 61 18.11 3.49 2.06
C LEU A 61 17.30 4.62 2.67
N GLU A 62 17.61 5.05 3.89
CA GLU A 62 16.99 6.22 4.54
C GLU A 62 17.21 7.54 3.80
N SER A 63 18.29 7.61 3.01
CA SER A 63 18.61 8.81 2.23
C SER A 63 17.90 8.84 0.89
N LEU A 64 17.19 7.79 0.49
CA LEU A 64 16.37 7.83 -0.72
C LEU A 64 15.15 8.73 -0.48
N PRO A 65 14.64 9.47 -1.49
CA PRO A 65 13.62 10.53 -1.32
C PRO A 65 12.29 10.05 -0.71
N PHE A 66 12.14 8.74 -0.59
CA PHE A 66 10.87 8.02 -0.43
C PHE A 66 10.92 6.92 0.63
N LYS A 67 12.07 6.73 1.29
CA LYS A 67 12.30 5.65 2.26
C LYS A 67 12.80 6.27 3.56
N GLY A 68 11.98 6.19 4.61
CA GLY A 68 12.39 6.49 6.00
C GLY A 68 12.90 5.22 6.70
N GLU A 69 13.38 5.38 7.94
CA GLU A 69 13.99 4.31 8.77
C GLU A 69 13.14 3.02 8.83
N VAL A 70 11.84 3.14 9.05
CA VAL A 70 10.91 1.98 9.08
C VAL A 70 10.93 1.22 7.75
N ARG A 71 10.78 1.93 6.62
CA ARG A 71 10.78 1.35 5.28
C ARG A 71 12.15 0.78 4.87
N ALA A 72 13.23 1.37 5.37
CA ALA A 72 14.58 0.88 5.15
C ALA A 72 14.80 -0.47 5.88
N THR A 73 14.33 -0.56 7.13
CA THR A 73 14.39 -1.78 7.95
C THR A 73 13.65 -2.94 7.29
N GLU A 74 12.40 -2.74 6.89
CA GLU A 74 11.59 -3.76 6.21
C GLU A 74 12.21 -4.25 4.90
N LEU A 75 12.75 -3.32 4.09
CA LEU A 75 13.42 -3.67 2.83
C LEU A 75 14.66 -4.54 3.11
N MET A 76 15.43 -4.18 4.14
CA MET A 76 16.60 -4.96 4.55
C MET A 76 16.20 -6.36 5.00
N GLU A 77 15.13 -6.51 5.79
CA GLU A 77 14.60 -7.82 6.20
C GLU A 77 14.16 -8.67 5.00
N ARG A 78 13.38 -8.10 4.07
CA ARG A 78 12.92 -8.78 2.85
C ARG A 78 14.07 -9.26 1.95
N VAL A 79 15.21 -8.55 1.96
CA VAL A 79 16.41 -8.93 1.20
C VAL A 79 17.35 -9.84 2.01
N GLY A 80 17.11 -10.01 3.31
CA GLY A 80 18.00 -10.76 4.21
C GLY A 80 19.31 -10.01 4.48
N ILE A 81 19.23 -8.70 4.69
CA ILE A 81 20.36 -7.80 4.98
C ILE A 81 20.33 -7.42 6.46
N SER A 82 21.43 -7.66 7.18
CA SER A 82 21.59 -7.24 8.57
C SER A 82 21.61 -5.70 8.69
N PRO A 83 21.02 -5.09 9.75
CA PRO A 83 21.01 -3.63 9.98
C PRO A 83 22.40 -2.98 9.95
N ARG A 84 23.44 -3.74 10.34
CA ARG A 84 24.84 -3.26 10.38
C ARG A 84 25.61 -3.52 9.08
N ARG A 85 24.95 -4.04 8.03
CA ARG A 85 25.60 -4.36 6.76
C ARG A 85 26.06 -3.06 6.07
N ARG A 86 27.30 -3.06 5.61
CA ARG A 86 27.87 -1.99 4.77
C ARG A 86 27.66 -2.28 3.29
N ILE A 87 27.65 -1.24 2.46
CA ILE A 87 27.45 -1.35 0.99
C ILE A 87 28.45 -2.35 0.36
N ALA A 88 29.74 -2.27 0.71
CA ALA A 88 30.74 -3.21 0.18
C ALA A 88 30.47 -4.68 0.56
N GLY A 89 29.74 -4.93 1.64
CA GLY A 89 29.41 -6.27 2.10
C GLY A 89 28.17 -6.88 1.44
N LEU A 90 27.53 -6.18 0.49
CA LEU A 90 26.36 -6.69 -0.25
C LEU A 90 26.79 -7.61 -1.37
N GLY A 91 26.31 -8.86 -1.33
CA GLY A 91 26.49 -9.82 -2.43
C GLY A 91 25.64 -9.48 -3.66
N THR A 92 25.99 -10.03 -4.81
CA THR A 92 25.33 -9.74 -6.10
C THR A 92 23.82 -9.97 -6.07
N ARG A 93 23.36 -11.06 -5.45
CA ARG A 93 21.91 -11.35 -5.30
C ARG A 93 21.20 -10.31 -4.43
N GLN A 94 21.82 -9.88 -3.35
CA GLN A 94 21.26 -8.85 -2.47
C GLN A 94 21.18 -7.52 -3.20
N ARG A 95 22.21 -7.14 -3.96
CA ARG A 95 22.20 -5.93 -4.81
C ARG A 95 21.08 -5.99 -5.84
N GLN A 96 20.97 -7.11 -6.56
CA GLN A 96 19.94 -7.27 -7.58
C GLN A 96 18.54 -7.21 -6.98
N LYS A 97 18.28 -7.89 -5.86
CA LYS A 97 16.99 -7.87 -5.18
C LYS A 97 16.67 -6.50 -4.56
N LEU A 98 17.67 -5.79 -4.04
CA LEU A 98 17.52 -4.43 -3.55
C LEU A 98 17.13 -3.48 -4.69
N LEU A 99 17.83 -3.55 -5.83
CA LEU A 99 17.51 -2.79 -7.03
C LEU A 99 16.11 -3.14 -7.52
N GLU A 100 15.81 -4.43 -7.66
CA GLU A 100 14.48 -4.90 -8.04
C GLU A 100 13.38 -4.37 -7.13
N LEU A 101 13.52 -4.43 -5.79
CA LEU A 101 12.49 -3.94 -4.87
C LEU A 101 12.41 -2.41 -4.81
N VAL A 102 13.48 -1.71 -5.19
CA VAL A 102 13.51 -0.24 -5.29
C VAL A 102 13.05 0.25 -6.67
N GLU A 103 13.17 -0.58 -7.72
CA GLU A 103 12.92 -0.24 -9.13
C GLU A 103 11.67 -0.90 -9.74
N LYS A 104 11.18 -2.03 -9.19
CA LYS A 104 9.87 -2.65 -9.53
C LYS A 104 8.66 -1.81 -9.07
N ASN A 105 8.91 -0.58 -8.66
CA ASN A 105 7.95 0.52 -8.77
C ASN A 105 8.31 1.40 -10.01
N PRO A 106 8.10 0.92 -11.27
CA PRO A 106 8.47 1.66 -12.47
C PRO A 106 7.50 2.81 -12.83
N SER A 107 6.47 3.09 -12.04
CA SER A 107 5.52 4.18 -12.33
C SER A 107 5.97 5.47 -11.66
N ARG A 108 7.03 6.13 -12.17
CA ARG A 108 7.22 7.61 -12.08
C ARG A 108 8.51 8.18 -12.66
N LYS A 109 9.57 7.38 -12.90
CA LYS A 109 10.84 7.95 -13.36
C LYS A 109 10.80 8.52 -14.79
N LEU A 110 9.82 8.10 -15.60
CA LEU A 110 9.51 8.75 -16.88
C LEU A 110 8.73 10.08 -16.70
N LEU A 111 7.96 10.23 -15.62
CA LEU A 111 7.10 11.41 -15.40
C LEU A 111 7.80 12.51 -14.59
N SER A 112 8.74 12.17 -13.70
CA SER A 112 9.52 13.19 -12.97
C SER A 112 10.48 13.98 -13.86
N ASN A 113 10.90 13.41 -14.99
CA ASN A 113 11.77 14.08 -15.96
C ASN A 113 10.98 15.01 -16.93
N LEU A 114 9.65 14.95 -16.89
CA LEU A 114 8.74 15.79 -17.68
C LEU A 114 7.94 16.69 -16.73
N GLY A 115 8.64 17.57 -16.01
CA GLY A 115 8.07 18.77 -15.37
C GLY A 115 6.82 18.56 -14.50
N GLY A 116 7.00 18.47 -13.18
CA GLY A 116 6.06 19.09 -12.25
C GLY A 116 4.90 18.25 -11.70
N VAL A 117 5.10 16.96 -11.36
CA VAL A 117 4.11 16.24 -10.52
C VAL A 117 4.70 15.96 -9.13
N SER A 118 4.31 16.79 -8.17
CA SER A 118 4.60 16.65 -6.74
C SER A 118 3.66 15.59 -6.10
N GLY A 119 3.71 14.35 -6.61
CA GLY A 119 2.86 13.26 -6.16
C GLY A 119 3.59 12.32 -5.19
N SER A 120 2.99 12.05 -4.03
CA SER A 120 3.46 11.02 -3.08
C SER A 120 3.57 9.65 -3.74
N ILE A 121 4.73 8.98 -3.64
CA ILE A 121 4.98 7.60 -4.12
C ILE A 121 4.19 6.51 -3.37
N TYR A 122 3.45 6.91 -2.34
CA TYR A 122 2.55 6.03 -1.61
C TYR A 122 1.22 5.97 -2.35
N GLY A 123 0.78 4.76 -2.70
CA GLY A 123 -0.49 4.55 -3.39
C GLY A 123 -1.66 5.12 -2.60
N ARG A 124 -2.63 5.69 -3.32
CA ARG A 124 -3.87 6.20 -2.70
C ARG A 124 -4.71 5.03 -2.18
N LEU A 125 -5.45 5.27 -1.10
CA LEU A 125 -6.41 4.32 -0.55
C LEU A 125 -7.81 4.78 -0.93
N PHE A 126 -8.54 3.93 -1.65
CA PHE A 126 -9.93 4.13 -1.99
C PHE A 126 -10.80 3.17 -1.20
N VAL A 127 -11.91 3.68 -0.69
CA VAL A 127 -12.96 2.88 -0.07
C VAL A 127 -14.21 3.01 -0.93
N ILE A 128 -14.63 1.92 -1.55
CA ILE A 128 -15.84 1.86 -2.36
C ILE A 128 -16.94 1.22 -1.53
N SER A 129 -18.00 1.99 -1.28
CA SER A 129 -19.21 1.53 -0.59
C SER A 129 -20.47 1.96 -1.33
N GLY A 130 -21.64 1.61 -0.82
CA GLY A 130 -22.94 1.87 -1.46
C GLY A 130 -23.87 0.67 -1.33
N PRO A 131 -25.13 0.79 -1.75
CA PRO A 131 -26.13 -0.21 -1.43
C PRO A 131 -25.89 -1.58 -2.07
N GLY A 132 -26.42 -2.61 -1.43
CA GLY A 132 -26.39 -3.97 -1.96
C GLY A 132 -27.07 -4.07 -3.33
N GLY A 133 -26.33 -4.49 -4.37
CA GLY A 133 -26.86 -4.64 -5.74
C GLY A 133 -26.53 -3.49 -6.70
N VAL A 134 -25.85 -2.44 -6.23
CA VAL A 134 -25.47 -1.30 -7.08
C VAL A 134 -24.36 -1.59 -8.09
N GLY A 135 -23.61 -2.69 -7.93
CA GLY A 135 -22.57 -3.11 -8.89
C GLY A 135 -21.11 -2.92 -8.45
N LYS A 136 -20.87 -2.67 -7.16
CA LYS A 136 -19.52 -2.47 -6.57
C LYS A 136 -18.50 -3.54 -7.01
N SER A 137 -18.87 -4.82 -6.89
CA SER A 137 -17.97 -5.93 -7.23
C SER A 137 -17.60 -5.99 -8.72
N THR A 138 -18.48 -5.50 -9.60
CA THR A 138 -18.16 -5.40 -11.03
C THR A 138 -17.17 -4.26 -11.26
N ILE A 139 -17.38 -3.10 -10.61
CA ILE A 139 -16.47 -1.95 -10.68
C ILE A 139 -15.07 -2.32 -10.16
N THR A 140 -14.98 -2.95 -8.98
CA THR A 140 -13.69 -3.34 -8.38
C THR A 140 -12.98 -4.38 -9.22
N LYS A 141 -13.69 -5.35 -9.79
CA LYS A 141 -13.13 -6.33 -10.73
C LYS A 141 -12.54 -5.67 -11.99
N GLU A 142 -13.21 -4.68 -12.55
CA GLU A 142 -12.71 -3.92 -13.71
C GLU A 142 -11.49 -3.06 -13.33
N LEU A 143 -11.51 -2.40 -12.16
CA LEU A 143 -10.34 -1.66 -11.65
C LEU A 143 -9.13 -2.56 -11.45
N ASN A 144 -9.31 -3.80 -10.99
CA ASN A 144 -8.21 -4.73 -10.77
C ASN A 144 -7.52 -5.19 -12.06
N ARG A 145 -8.04 -4.81 -13.25
CA ARG A 145 -7.37 -5.03 -14.54
C ARG A 145 -6.29 -4.00 -14.83
N PHE A 146 -6.30 -2.87 -14.14
CA PHE A 146 -5.28 -1.84 -14.26
C PHE A 146 -4.11 -2.19 -13.35
N ASP A 147 -2.90 -2.27 -13.93
CA ASP A 147 -1.71 -2.67 -13.19
C ASP A 147 -1.45 -1.77 -11.96
N ASP A 148 -1.79 -0.49 -12.02
CA ASP A 148 -1.55 0.44 -10.91
C ASP A 148 -2.52 0.25 -9.72
N PHE A 149 -3.58 -0.55 -9.88
CA PHE A 149 -4.58 -0.80 -8.83
C PHE A 149 -4.39 -2.17 -8.16
N PHE A 150 -4.84 -2.25 -6.91
CA PHE A 150 -4.91 -3.49 -6.15
C PHE A 150 -6.22 -3.53 -5.36
N VAL A 151 -7.07 -4.51 -5.64
CA VAL A 151 -8.28 -4.73 -4.83
C VAL A 151 -7.94 -5.63 -3.65
N SER A 152 -8.21 -5.14 -2.43
CA SER A 152 -7.93 -5.89 -1.21
C SER A 152 -8.85 -7.09 -1.07
N VAL A 153 -8.28 -8.24 -0.72
CA VAL A 153 -9.01 -9.47 -0.42
C VAL A 153 -9.32 -9.50 1.08
N SER A 154 -10.60 -9.52 1.44
CA SER A 154 -11.02 -9.52 2.85
C SER A 154 -10.80 -10.88 3.51
N VAL A 155 -10.61 -10.88 4.82
CA VAL A 155 -10.63 -12.08 5.67
C VAL A 155 -12.07 -12.35 6.10
N THR A 156 -12.50 -13.60 6.16
CA THR A 156 -13.81 -13.97 6.70
C THR A 156 -13.80 -15.29 7.46
N THR A 157 -14.71 -15.41 8.42
CA THR A 157 -14.96 -16.67 9.14
C THR A 157 -16.03 -17.54 8.48
N ARG A 158 -16.70 -17.03 7.45
CA ARG A 158 -17.70 -17.79 6.69
C ARG A 158 -17.00 -18.93 5.94
N SER A 159 -17.65 -20.07 5.79
CA SER A 159 -17.16 -21.11 4.89
C SER A 159 -17.22 -20.67 3.41
N PRO A 160 -16.25 -21.07 2.57
CA PRO A 160 -16.28 -20.78 1.14
C PRO A 160 -17.53 -21.37 0.48
N ARG A 161 -18.13 -20.62 -0.44
CA ARG A 161 -19.20 -21.08 -1.35
C ARG A 161 -18.59 -21.80 -2.54
N ASN A 162 -19.43 -22.53 -3.27
CA ASN A 162 -18.99 -23.22 -4.49
C ASN A 162 -18.38 -22.22 -5.50
N GLY A 163 -17.14 -22.48 -5.91
CA GLY A 163 -16.38 -21.63 -6.82
C GLY A 163 -15.59 -20.48 -6.17
N GLU A 164 -15.73 -20.24 -4.87
CA GLU A 164 -14.85 -19.29 -4.15
C GLU A 164 -13.48 -19.94 -3.89
N VAL A 165 -12.42 -19.16 -4.07
CA VAL A 165 -11.02 -19.61 -3.90
C VAL A 165 -10.36 -18.81 -2.78
N ASP A 166 -9.70 -19.52 -1.86
CA ASP A 166 -8.97 -18.89 -0.75
C ASP A 166 -7.82 -18.01 -1.28
N GLY A 167 -7.68 -16.82 -0.69
CA GLY A 167 -6.72 -15.79 -1.11
C GLY A 167 -7.06 -15.08 -2.42
N VAL A 168 -8.19 -15.41 -3.05
CA VAL A 168 -8.69 -14.72 -4.25
C VAL A 168 -10.05 -14.08 -3.96
N SER A 169 -11.00 -14.87 -3.48
CA SER A 169 -12.33 -14.38 -3.11
C SER A 169 -12.31 -13.77 -1.71
N TYR A 170 -11.77 -14.52 -0.75
CA TYR A 170 -11.55 -14.12 0.64
C TYR A 170 -10.37 -14.92 1.18
N HIS A 171 -9.80 -14.48 2.30
CA HIS A 171 -9.04 -15.35 3.18
C HIS A 171 -9.99 -16.02 4.18
N PHE A 172 -10.21 -17.32 4.03
CA PHE A 172 -11.13 -18.08 4.86
C PHE A 172 -10.41 -18.60 6.11
N VAL A 173 -10.80 -18.10 7.28
CA VAL A 173 -10.14 -18.41 8.56
C VAL A 173 -11.14 -18.92 9.59
N SER A 174 -10.63 -19.52 10.67
CA SER A 174 -11.49 -19.88 11.80
C SER A 174 -11.90 -18.63 12.60
N ARG A 175 -13.02 -18.72 13.34
CA ARG A 175 -13.44 -17.64 14.26
C ARG A 175 -12.37 -17.32 15.29
N ALA A 176 -11.71 -18.33 15.85
CA ALA A 176 -10.63 -18.14 16.82
C ALA A 176 -9.41 -17.41 16.23
N ASP A 177 -9.05 -17.71 14.98
CA ASP A 177 -7.97 -16.97 14.28
C ASP A 177 -8.37 -15.52 14.03
N PHE A 178 -9.60 -15.27 13.57
CA PHE A 178 -10.10 -13.92 13.37
C PHE A 178 -10.10 -13.10 14.68
N GLU A 179 -10.61 -13.67 15.77
CA GLU A 179 -10.64 -13.04 17.09
C GLU A 179 -9.22 -12.76 17.62
N SER A 180 -8.26 -13.66 17.37
CA SER A 180 -6.85 -13.44 17.68
C SER A 180 -6.30 -12.22 16.93
N ARG A 181 -6.61 -12.07 15.63
CA ARG A 181 -6.20 -10.91 14.82
C ARG A 181 -6.85 -9.61 15.28
N ILE A 182 -8.11 -9.65 15.75
CA ILE A 182 -8.76 -8.51 16.42
C ILE A 182 -7.95 -8.12 17.68
N ALA A 183 -7.62 -9.09 18.53
CA ALA A 183 -6.86 -8.85 19.77
C ALA A 183 -5.46 -8.27 19.51
N ASN A 184 -4.85 -8.63 18.38
CA ASN A 184 -3.57 -8.10 17.93
C ASN A 184 -3.68 -6.78 17.15
N ASN A 185 -4.89 -6.22 16.98
CA ASN A 185 -5.15 -5.00 16.24
C ASN A 185 -4.62 -5.04 14.79
N GLU A 186 -4.83 -6.16 14.10
CA GLU A 186 -4.32 -6.39 12.74
C GLU A 186 -5.27 -5.88 11.63
N PHE A 187 -6.50 -5.51 11.97
CA PHE A 187 -7.53 -5.09 11.03
C PHE A 187 -7.63 -3.57 10.89
N MET A 188 -7.65 -3.10 9.65
CA MET A 188 -8.01 -1.72 9.30
C MET A 188 -9.49 -1.45 9.61
N GLU A 189 -10.33 -2.44 9.29
CA GLU A 189 -11.75 -2.47 9.61
C GLU A 189 -12.20 -3.92 9.74
N TRP A 190 -13.24 -4.14 10.54
CA TRP A 190 -13.93 -5.42 10.60
C TRP A 190 -15.36 -5.24 11.08
N ALA A 191 -16.23 -6.18 10.73
CA ALA A 191 -17.62 -6.23 11.19
C ALA A 191 -18.13 -7.67 11.27
N GLU A 192 -19.17 -7.88 12.08
CA GLU A 192 -19.96 -9.12 12.07
C GLU A 192 -21.21 -8.91 11.23
N PHE A 193 -21.44 -9.80 10.26
CA PHE A 193 -22.62 -9.81 9.43
C PHE A 193 -23.17 -11.24 9.32
N ALA A 194 -24.46 -11.40 9.66
CA ALA A 194 -25.14 -12.69 9.68
C ALA A 194 -24.33 -13.79 10.41
N GLY A 195 -23.78 -13.45 11.59
CA GLY A 195 -23.02 -14.36 12.46
C GLY A 195 -21.60 -14.71 11.98
N ASN A 196 -21.12 -14.08 10.92
CA ASN A 196 -19.76 -14.26 10.39
C ASN A 196 -18.99 -12.95 10.43
N PHE A 197 -17.70 -13.03 10.76
CA PHE A 197 -16.82 -11.87 10.69
C PHE A 197 -16.26 -11.66 9.29
N TYR A 198 -16.04 -10.39 8.96
CA TYR A 198 -15.38 -9.91 7.77
C TYR A 198 -14.41 -8.80 8.17
N GLY A 199 -13.25 -8.70 7.54
CA GLY A 199 -12.35 -7.59 7.80
C GLY A 199 -11.18 -7.47 6.82
N THR A 200 -10.62 -6.28 6.78
CA THR A 200 -9.48 -5.92 5.91
C THR A 200 -8.20 -5.85 6.73
N LEU A 201 -7.16 -6.60 6.35
CA LEU A 201 -5.88 -6.58 7.06
C LEU A 201 -5.12 -5.27 6.77
N GLU A 202 -4.72 -4.59 7.83
CA GLU A 202 -3.95 -3.34 7.76
C GLU A 202 -2.66 -3.55 6.96
N ARG A 203 -1.99 -4.67 7.24
CA ARG A 203 -0.71 -5.03 6.64
C ARG A 203 -0.80 -5.13 5.12
N ASP A 204 -1.79 -5.82 4.58
CA ASP A 204 -1.88 -6.07 3.13
C ASP A 204 -2.12 -4.77 2.37
N VAL A 205 -3.00 -3.92 2.90
CA VAL A 205 -3.25 -2.58 2.37
C VAL A 205 -1.97 -1.75 2.41
N HIS A 206 -1.29 -1.74 3.55
CA HIS A 206 -0.07 -0.97 3.72
C HIS A 206 1.04 -1.42 2.75
N GLU A 207 1.28 -2.73 2.65
CA GLU A 207 2.29 -3.31 1.78
C GLU A 207 2.06 -2.95 0.31
N MET A 208 0.82 -3.02 -0.17
CA MET A 208 0.50 -2.70 -1.57
C MET A 208 0.60 -1.21 -1.86
N ARG A 209 0.16 -0.33 -0.94
CA ARG A 209 0.36 1.12 -1.08
C ARG A 209 1.84 1.49 -1.08
N LEU A 210 2.69 0.77 -0.34
CA LEU A 210 4.15 0.95 -0.36
C LEU A 210 4.79 0.56 -1.71
N LEU A 211 4.16 -0.37 -2.43
CA LEU A 211 4.54 -0.72 -3.80
C LEU A 211 4.00 0.26 -4.86
N GLY A 212 3.45 1.40 -4.41
CA GLY A 212 2.88 2.41 -5.28
C GLY A 212 1.52 2.03 -5.87
N LYS A 213 0.93 0.90 -5.46
CA LYS A 213 -0.40 0.48 -5.95
C LYS A 213 -1.50 1.27 -5.26
N HIS A 214 -2.45 1.75 -6.03
CA HIS A 214 -3.69 2.32 -5.51
C HIS A 214 -4.56 1.20 -4.97
N VAL A 215 -4.73 1.16 -3.65
CA VAL A 215 -5.48 0.09 -2.99
C VAL A 215 -6.94 0.46 -2.93
N VAL A 216 -7.80 -0.48 -3.32
CA VAL A 216 -9.26 -0.34 -3.33
C VAL A 216 -9.85 -1.34 -2.34
N LEU A 217 -10.63 -0.82 -1.40
CA LEU A 217 -11.42 -1.61 -0.45
C LEU A 217 -12.88 -1.61 -0.89
N GLU A 218 -13.47 -2.78 -1.09
CA GLU A 218 -14.92 -2.93 -1.28
C GLU A 218 -15.55 -3.36 0.04
N ILE A 219 -16.14 -2.41 0.77
CA ILE A 219 -16.65 -2.65 2.12
C ILE A 219 -17.98 -1.94 2.37
N GLU A 220 -18.70 -2.40 3.40
CA GLU A 220 -19.96 -1.80 3.86
C GLU A 220 -19.70 -0.45 4.55
N ILE A 221 -20.76 0.36 4.72
CA ILE A 221 -20.65 1.73 5.25
C ILE A 221 -20.04 1.77 6.65
N GLN A 222 -20.33 0.78 7.49
CA GLN A 222 -19.72 0.70 8.83
C GLN A 222 -18.22 0.46 8.77
N GLY A 223 -17.74 -0.34 7.81
CA GLY A 223 -16.32 -0.50 7.53
C GLY A 223 -15.71 0.81 7.04
N ALA A 224 -16.37 1.51 6.11
CA ALA A 224 -15.91 2.80 5.60
C ALA A 224 -15.74 3.85 6.71
N ARG A 225 -16.67 3.92 7.67
CA ARG A 225 -16.56 4.78 8.86
C ARG A 225 -15.36 4.44 9.74
N GLN A 226 -15.04 3.15 9.90
CA GLN A 226 -13.84 2.71 10.62
C GLN A 226 -12.57 3.12 9.89
N VAL A 227 -12.52 2.91 8.57
CA VAL A 227 -11.39 3.33 7.74
C VAL A 227 -11.21 4.85 7.83
N ARG A 228 -12.27 5.66 7.71
CA ARG A 228 -12.18 7.13 7.84
C ARG A 228 -11.54 7.57 9.16
N LYS A 229 -11.86 6.90 10.27
CA LYS A 229 -11.32 7.22 11.59
C LYS A 229 -9.82 6.90 11.69
N ARG A 230 -9.36 5.80 11.09
CA ARG A 230 -7.97 5.33 11.15
C ARG A 230 -7.08 5.92 10.04
N HIS A 231 -7.65 6.12 8.87
CA HIS A 231 -7.02 6.60 7.64
C HIS A 231 -7.82 7.79 7.08
N PRO A 232 -7.71 8.98 7.71
CA PRO A 232 -8.44 10.16 7.27
C PRO A 232 -8.04 10.60 5.85
N GLU A 233 -6.88 10.15 5.34
CA GLU A 233 -6.43 10.41 3.98
C GLU A 233 -7.07 9.52 2.91
N ALA A 234 -7.82 8.49 3.32
CA ALA A 234 -8.54 7.63 2.39
C ALA A 234 -9.60 8.43 1.62
N THR A 235 -9.75 8.15 0.32
CA THR A 235 -10.83 8.68 -0.51
C THR A 235 -12.02 7.71 -0.43
N LEU A 236 -13.08 8.13 0.25
CA LEU A 236 -14.32 7.37 0.37
C LEU A 236 -15.22 7.71 -0.84
N VAL A 237 -15.59 6.67 -1.58
CA VAL A 237 -16.44 6.76 -2.77
C VAL A 237 -17.72 5.96 -2.52
N PHE A 238 -18.85 6.64 -2.59
CA PHE A 238 -20.17 6.04 -2.57
C PHE A 238 -20.63 5.76 -4.00
N ILE A 239 -21.03 4.53 -4.28
CA ILE A 239 -21.63 4.14 -5.55
C ILE A 239 -23.15 4.20 -5.39
N SER A 240 -23.79 5.13 -6.09
CA SER A 240 -25.23 5.31 -6.11
C SER A 240 -25.85 4.58 -7.31
N PRO A 241 -27.06 4.00 -7.17
CA PRO A 241 -27.81 3.59 -8.34
C PRO A 241 -28.26 4.82 -9.16
N PRO A 242 -28.60 4.65 -10.45
CA PRO A 242 -29.18 5.71 -11.28
C PRO A 242 -30.56 6.16 -10.79
N SER A 243 -31.33 5.22 -10.24
CA SER A 243 -32.65 5.46 -9.66
C SER A 243 -32.95 4.41 -8.58
N TRP A 244 -33.93 4.72 -7.73
CA TRP A 244 -34.43 3.76 -6.74
C TRP A 244 -35.06 2.54 -7.43
N GLU A 245 -35.83 2.78 -8.48
CA GLU A 245 -36.56 1.78 -9.25
C GLU A 245 -35.61 0.75 -9.87
N GLU A 246 -34.47 1.20 -10.40
CA GLU A 246 -33.44 0.29 -10.93
C GLU A 246 -32.80 -0.57 -9.84
N LEU A 247 -32.52 0.02 -8.67
CA LEU A 247 -31.95 -0.73 -7.55
C LEU A 247 -32.95 -1.79 -7.05
N GLU A 248 -34.22 -1.42 -6.90
CA GLU A 248 -35.29 -2.33 -6.50
C GLU A 248 -35.45 -3.47 -7.51
N ALA A 249 -35.46 -3.17 -8.81
CA ALA A 249 -35.51 -4.18 -9.86
C ALA A 249 -34.33 -5.16 -9.77
N ARG A 250 -33.11 -4.67 -9.52
CA ARG A 250 -31.92 -5.53 -9.33
C ARG A 250 -31.99 -6.39 -8.07
N ILE A 251 -32.53 -5.86 -6.97
CA ILE A 251 -32.71 -6.60 -5.71
C ILE A 251 -33.70 -7.74 -5.90
N ARG A 252 -34.86 -7.45 -6.50
CA ARG A 252 -35.92 -8.44 -6.79
C ARG A 252 -35.47 -9.46 -7.85
N GLY A 253 -34.70 -9.03 -8.85
CA GLY A 253 -34.23 -9.87 -9.95
C GLY A 253 -33.24 -10.99 -9.56
N ARG A 254 -32.71 -11.00 -8.33
CA ARG A 254 -31.83 -12.10 -7.85
C ARG A 254 -32.58 -13.43 -7.62
N GLY A 255 -33.91 -13.43 -7.62
CA GLY A 255 -34.75 -14.62 -7.81
C GLY A 255 -34.73 -15.69 -6.72
N SER A 256 -33.95 -15.51 -5.64
CA SER A 256 -33.79 -16.48 -4.55
C SER A 256 -34.21 -15.98 -3.18
N ASP A 257 -34.65 -14.72 -3.07
CA ASP A 257 -35.11 -14.11 -1.82
C ASP A 257 -36.65 -14.11 -1.77
N ASP A 258 -37.23 -14.40 -0.60
CA ASP A 258 -38.66 -14.20 -0.34
C ASP A 258 -39.02 -12.71 -0.15
N ASP A 259 -40.32 -12.39 -0.14
CA ASP A 259 -40.79 -11.01 -0.02
C ASP A 259 -40.31 -10.31 1.26
N SER A 260 -40.20 -11.04 2.38
CA SER A 260 -39.68 -10.50 3.65
C SER A 260 -38.21 -10.09 3.52
N ARG A 261 -37.37 -10.95 2.93
CA ARG A 261 -35.95 -10.70 2.72
C ARG A 261 -35.71 -9.60 1.69
N ILE A 262 -36.57 -9.51 0.67
CA ILE A 262 -36.56 -8.38 -0.27
C ILE A 262 -36.85 -7.07 0.49
N ALA A 263 -37.89 -7.05 1.33
CA ALA A 263 -38.23 -5.86 2.12
C ALA A 263 -37.09 -5.44 3.06
N GLU A 264 -36.43 -6.40 3.72
CA GLU A 264 -35.24 -6.12 4.55
C GLU A 264 -34.10 -5.51 3.73
N ARG A 265 -33.80 -6.07 2.56
CA ARG A 265 -32.75 -5.55 1.67
C ARG A 265 -33.07 -4.15 1.14
N LEU A 266 -34.32 -3.87 0.82
CA LEU A 266 -34.76 -2.54 0.40
C LEU A 266 -34.66 -1.53 1.56
N SER A 267 -35.09 -1.91 2.76
CA SER A 267 -34.95 -1.07 3.96
C SER A 267 -33.48 -0.75 4.25
N LEU A 268 -32.60 -1.74 4.18
CA LEU A 268 -31.16 -1.54 4.31
C LEU A 268 -30.62 -0.60 3.24
N ALA A 269 -31.00 -0.81 1.97
CA ALA A 269 -30.57 0.05 0.87
C ALA A 269 -30.98 1.52 1.06
N GLN A 270 -32.17 1.80 1.61
CA GLN A 270 -32.58 3.17 1.93
C GLN A 270 -31.69 3.80 3.01
N GLN A 271 -31.36 3.04 4.05
CA GLN A 271 -30.46 3.51 5.10
C GLN A 271 -29.05 3.76 4.54
N GLU A 272 -28.58 2.91 3.63
CA GLU A 272 -27.30 3.07 2.98
C GLU A 272 -27.26 4.31 2.08
N LEU A 273 -28.31 4.56 1.29
CA LEU A 273 -28.44 5.76 0.44
C LEU A 273 -28.46 7.05 1.27
N ALA A 274 -29.12 7.03 2.42
CA ALA A 274 -29.19 8.17 3.32
C ALA A 274 -27.83 8.56 3.93
N ALA A 275 -26.85 7.65 3.94
CA ALA A 275 -25.50 7.88 4.46
C ALA A 275 -24.49 8.26 3.36
N SER A 276 -24.95 8.54 2.13
CA SER A 276 -24.08 8.90 1.00
C SER A 276 -23.32 10.22 1.20
N ASP A 277 -23.82 11.10 2.06
CA ASP A 277 -23.22 12.38 2.44
C ASP A 277 -21.96 12.24 3.31
N GLU A 278 -21.70 11.05 3.87
CA GLU A 278 -20.48 10.75 4.62
C GLU A 278 -19.24 10.51 3.73
N PHE A 279 -19.44 10.42 2.41
CA PHE A 279 -18.40 10.07 1.44
C PHE A 279 -17.86 11.30 0.70
N ASP A 280 -16.59 11.23 0.29
CA ASP A 280 -15.95 12.35 -0.43
C ASP A 280 -16.51 12.52 -1.84
N LEU A 281 -16.91 11.40 -2.46
CA LEU A 281 -17.40 11.34 -3.83
C LEU A 281 -18.62 10.43 -3.90
N VAL A 282 -19.63 10.87 -4.63
CA VAL A 282 -20.79 10.05 -4.99
C VAL A 282 -20.75 9.84 -6.51
N LEU A 283 -20.63 8.59 -6.95
CA LEU A 283 -20.62 8.20 -8.36
C LEU A 283 -21.89 7.40 -8.68
N ILE A 284 -22.62 7.86 -9.69
CA ILE A 284 -23.83 7.19 -10.16
C ILE A 284 -23.41 6.07 -11.13
N ASN A 285 -23.79 4.83 -10.82
CA ASN A 285 -23.46 3.67 -11.66
C ASN A 285 -24.55 3.39 -12.71
N SER A 286 -24.63 4.28 -13.70
CA SER A 286 -25.41 4.05 -14.93
C SER A 286 -24.66 3.09 -15.86
N GLU A 287 -23.36 3.33 -16.05
CA GLU A 287 -22.46 2.47 -16.80
C GLU A 287 -21.17 2.23 -16.01
N VAL A 288 -20.77 0.95 -15.89
CA VAL A 288 -19.58 0.57 -15.11
C VAL A 288 -18.31 1.22 -15.65
N ALA A 289 -18.20 1.34 -16.98
CA ALA A 289 -17.03 1.93 -17.63
C ALA A 289 -16.81 3.39 -17.20
N GLU A 290 -17.88 4.20 -17.14
CA GLU A 290 -17.79 5.60 -16.72
C GLU A 290 -17.30 5.75 -15.28
N VAL A 291 -17.78 4.88 -14.38
CA VAL A 291 -17.35 4.87 -12.97
C VAL A 291 -15.87 4.49 -12.86
N VAL A 292 -15.44 3.47 -13.60
CA VAL A 292 -14.03 3.02 -13.65
C VAL A 292 -13.14 4.13 -14.19
N ASP A 293 -13.49 4.73 -15.32
CA ASP A 293 -12.75 5.85 -15.92
C ASP A 293 -12.62 7.03 -14.96
N ARG A 294 -13.69 7.35 -14.23
CA ARG A 294 -13.67 8.40 -13.23
C ARG A 294 -12.70 8.09 -12.09
N LEU A 295 -12.69 6.85 -11.60
CA LEU A 295 -11.80 6.42 -10.52
C LEU A 295 -10.33 6.37 -10.97
N VAL A 296 -10.06 5.96 -12.21
CA VAL A 296 -8.72 6.00 -12.82
C VAL A 296 -8.25 7.45 -12.98
N ALA A 297 -9.12 8.38 -13.40
CA ALA A 297 -8.79 9.79 -13.54
C ALA A 297 -8.35 10.45 -12.21
N LEU A 298 -8.86 9.96 -11.07
CA LEU A 298 -8.47 10.48 -9.75
C LEU A 298 -7.00 10.23 -9.44
N VAL A 299 -6.39 9.17 -9.98
CA VAL A 299 -5.00 8.79 -9.65
C VAL A 299 -3.99 9.24 -10.69
N THR A 300 -4.44 9.56 -11.90
CA THR A 300 -3.61 10.08 -12.99
C THR A 300 -3.47 11.61 -12.99
N SER A 301 -4.30 12.31 -12.19
CA SER A 301 -4.23 13.75 -11.93
C SER A 301 -3.40 14.10 -10.69
#